data_AF-A0A433P4D7-F1
#
_entry.id   AF-A0A433P4D7-F1
#
_cell.length_a   1.000
_cell.length_b   1.000
_cell.length_c   1.000
_cell.angle_alpha   90.00
_cell.angle_beta   90.00
_cell.angle_gamma   90.00
#
_symmetry.space_group_name_H-M   'P 1'
#
loop_
_entity.id
_entity.type
_entity.pdbx_description
1 polymer ?
#
loop_
_entity_poly.entity_id
_entity_poly.type
_entity_poly.pdbx_seq_one_letter_code
_entity_poly.pdbx_strand_id
1 'polypeptide(L)'
;VVLFPYPKSFKSLLHQLASALHNSGVAQAQSLQIIEKAKVPIIKFIETVTRIHVDVSFNLTTGIASARISKRLLRSAPALRPLTMVMKHFLHQRGLNQVFSGGLGSYSVMCMIMSFLQVHPKVVSGEIKAEHNLGVLLIEFFELYGKLFNYENVGIRIDNAGGYYPKVS
;
A
#
# COMPACT_ATOMS: atom_id res chain seq x y z
N VAL A 1 12.03 -14.99 -2.00
CA VAL A 1 12.93 -14.04 -1.31
C VAL A 1 14.33 -14.49 -1.64
N VAL A 2 15.10 -13.70 -2.38
CA VAL A 2 16.51 -14.01 -2.64
C VAL A 2 17.31 -13.34 -1.52
N LEU A 3 17.88 -14.14 -0.62
CA LEU A 3 18.77 -13.65 0.44
C LEU A 3 20.20 -13.78 -0.07
N PHE A 4 20.91 -12.66 -0.20
CA PHE A 4 22.33 -12.65 -0.57
C PHE A 4 23.20 -12.63 0.69
N PRO A 5 24.23 -13.50 0.79
CA PRO A 5 25.22 -13.44 1.86
C PRO A 5 26.11 -12.21 1.66
N TYR A 6 26.25 -11.35 2.66
CA TYR A 6 27.16 -10.19 2.61
C TYR A 6 28.60 -10.61 2.91
N PRO A 7 29.62 -10.09 2.19
CA PRO A 7 30.01 -8.68 2.32
C PRO A 7 30.41 -7.99 0.98
N LYS A 8 29.56 -7.10 0.46
CA LYS A 8 29.89 -6.07 -0.55
C LYS A 8 29.05 -4.82 -0.28
N SER A 9 29.52 -3.61 -0.59
CA SER A 9 28.70 -2.39 -0.35
C SER A 9 27.32 -2.50 -1.03
N PHE A 10 26.26 -1.98 -0.39
CA PHE A 10 24.88 -2.05 -0.90
C PHE A 10 24.73 -1.52 -2.33
N LYS A 11 25.49 -0.48 -2.64
CA LYS A 11 25.63 0.09 -3.98
C LYS A 11 26.19 -0.94 -4.98
N SER A 12 27.25 -1.65 -4.61
CA SER A 12 27.83 -2.71 -5.45
C SER A 12 26.83 -3.83 -5.76
N LEU A 13 25.97 -4.18 -4.81
CA LEU A 13 24.95 -5.22 -5.00
C LEU A 13 23.85 -4.80 -5.98
N LEU A 14 23.36 -3.55 -5.88
CA LEU A 14 22.38 -3.00 -6.84
C LEU A 14 22.92 -3.04 -8.27
N HIS A 15 24.15 -2.56 -8.47
CA HIS A 15 24.78 -2.57 -9.78
C HIS A 15 25.05 -3.99 -10.29
N GLN A 16 25.49 -4.92 -9.44
CA GLN A 16 25.69 -6.32 -9.83
C GLN A 16 24.39 -6.99 -10.27
N LEU A 17 23.31 -6.79 -9.52
CA LEU A 17 22.00 -7.32 -9.89
C LEU A 17 21.48 -6.66 -11.18
N ALA A 18 21.65 -5.35 -11.34
CA ALA A 18 21.28 -4.65 -12.57
C ALA A 18 21.98 -5.23 -13.80
N SER A 19 23.31 -5.43 -13.73
CA SER A 19 24.07 -6.06 -14.81
C SER A 19 23.62 -7.49 -15.06
N ALA A 20 23.35 -8.28 -14.03
CA ALA A 20 22.85 -9.64 -14.18
C ALA A 20 21.47 -9.69 -14.86
N LEU A 21 20.55 -8.79 -14.50
CA LEU A 21 19.22 -8.68 -15.11
C LEU A 21 19.28 -8.29 -16.58
N HIS A 22 20.22 -7.39 -16.94
CA HIS A 22 20.46 -7.00 -18.32
C HIS A 22 21.07 -8.15 -19.14
N ASN A 23 22.15 -8.75 -18.65
CA ASN A 23 22.89 -9.79 -19.36
C ASN A 23 22.10 -11.10 -19.54
N SER A 24 21.17 -11.38 -18.62
CA SER A 24 20.27 -12.54 -18.72
C SER A 24 19.05 -12.30 -19.61
N GLY A 25 18.85 -11.08 -20.14
CA GLY A 25 17.69 -10.73 -20.96
C GLY A 25 16.37 -10.59 -20.19
N VAL A 26 16.39 -10.64 -18.85
CA VAL A 26 15.19 -10.51 -18.00
C VAL A 26 14.65 -9.09 -18.04
N ALA A 27 15.52 -8.08 -18.07
CA ALA A 27 15.12 -6.68 -18.16
C ALA A 27 15.21 -6.17 -19.61
N GLN A 28 14.20 -5.43 -20.06
CA GLN A 28 14.27 -4.76 -21.35
C GLN A 28 15.42 -3.74 -21.35
N ALA A 29 16.19 -3.69 -22.44
CA ALA A 29 17.46 -2.98 -22.54
C ALA A 29 17.43 -1.51 -22.07
N GLN A 30 16.32 -0.80 -22.31
CA GLN A 30 16.18 0.62 -21.96
C GLN A 30 15.31 0.88 -20.72
N SER A 31 14.76 -0.18 -20.10
CA SER A 31 13.85 -0.03 -18.96
C SER A 31 14.57 0.00 -17.61
N LEU A 32 15.82 -0.48 -17.57
CA LEU A 32 16.53 -0.70 -16.32
C LEU A 32 17.04 0.62 -15.74
N GLN A 33 16.58 0.96 -14.53
CA GLN A 33 16.92 2.17 -13.82
C GLN A 33 17.30 1.84 -12.37
N ILE A 34 18.41 2.38 -11.89
CA ILE A 34 18.80 2.31 -10.49
C ILE A 34 18.45 3.65 -9.82
N ILE A 35 17.70 3.60 -8.73
CA ILE A 35 17.31 4.76 -7.93
C ILE A 35 18.02 4.69 -6.59
N GLU A 36 19.17 5.36 -6.48
CA GLU A 36 20.05 5.25 -5.30
C GLU A 36 19.81 6.29 -4.21
N LYS A 37 19.29 7.46 -4.58
CA LYS A 37 19.20 8.63 -3.70
C LYS A 37 18.00 8.60 -2.75
N ALA A 38 17.10 7.63 -2.89
CA ALA A 38 15.92 7.49 -2.04
C ALA A 38 16.27 6.82 -0.69
N LYS A 39 15.41 7.02 0.33
CA LYS A 39 15.55 6.36 1.65
C LYS A 39 15.70 4.84 1.54
N VAL A 40 15.03 4.22 0.56
CA VAL A 40 15.21 2.82 0.20
C VAL A 40 15.63 2.80 -1.28
N PRO A 41 16.89 2.47 -1.58
CA PRO A 41 17.33 2.35 -2.96
C PRO A 41 16.70 1.14 -3.65
N ILE A 42 16.35 1.30 -4.93
CA ILE A 42 15.65 0.28 -5.71
C ILE A 42 16.18 0.19 -7.15
N ILE A 43 15.99 -0.98 -7.77
CA ILE A 43 16.12 -1.18 -9.22
C ILE A 43 14.72 -1.25 -9.80
N LYS A 44 14.44 -0.45 -10.82
CA LYS A 44 13.21 -0.51 -11.61
C LYS A 44 13.52 -1.07 -12.99
N PHE A 45 12.66 -1.92 -13.52
CA PHE A 45 12.73 -2.37 -14.91
C PHE A 45 11.38 -2.88 -15.39
N ILE A 46 11.26 -3.11 -16.69
CA ILE A 46 10.14 -3.83 -17.28
C ILE A 46 10.67 -5.20 -17.71
N GLU A 47 10.03 -6.25 -17.21
CA GLU A 47 10.41 -7.62 -17.55
C GLU A 47 10.12 -7.92 -19.03
N THR A 48 11.02 -8.64 -19.70
CA THR A 48 11.01 -8.78 -21.16
C THR A 48 9.81 -9.56 -21.69
N VAL A 49 9.41 -10.65 -21.03
CA VAL A 49 8.38 -11.57 -21.51
C VAL A 49 6.97 -11.07 -21.17
N THR A 50 6.71 -10.83 -19.89
CA THR A 50 5.40 -10.47 -19.34
C THR A 50 5.08 -8.98 -19.42
N ARG A 51 6.09 -8.15 -19.71
CA ARG A 51 5.99 -6.67 -19.72
C ARG A 51 5.55 -6.08 -18.37
N ILE A 52 5.72 -6.83 -17.28
CA ILE A 52 5.39 -6.36 -15.93
C ILE A 52 6.46 -5.36 -15.48
N HIS A 53 6.01 -4.26 -14.88
CA HIS A 53 6.88 -3.31 -14.19
C HIS A 53 7.32 -3.89 -12.84
N VAL A 54 8.63 -3.98 -12.63
CA VAL A 54 9.23 -4.60 -11.44
C VAL A 54 10.10 -3.59 -10.72
N ASP A 55 9.86 -3.45 -9.41
CA ASP A 55 10.71 -2.73 -8.47
C ASP A 55 11.39 -3.74 -7.52
N VAL A 56 12.72 -3.72 -7.45
CA VAL A 56 13.53 -4.59 -6.58
C VAL A 56 14.23 -3.76 -5.52
N SER A 57 14.02 -4.12 -4.26
CA SER A 57 14.70 -3.53 -3.09
C SER A 57 15.35 -4.64 -2.25
N PHE A 58 16.48 -4.36 -1.61
CA PHE A 58 17.17 -5.33 -0.74
C PHE A 58 16.82 -5.11 0.74
N ASN A 59 16.64 -6.22 1.47
CA ASN A 59 16.51 -6.28 2.92
C ASN A 59 15.43 -5.37 3.55
N LEU A 60 14.38 -5.01 2.80
CA LEU A 60 13.26 -4.23 3.32
C LEU A 60 12.24 -5.13 4.03
N THR A 61 12.55 -5.53 5.26
CA THR A 61 11.67 -6.37 6.10
C THR A 61 10.31 -5.74 6.37
N THR A 62 10.25 -4.40 6.44
CA THR A 62 9.01 -3.62 6.64
C THR A 62 8.04 -3.74 5.46
N GLY A 63 8.53 -3.85 4.23
CA GLY A 63 7.71 -4.08 3.04
C GLY A 63 7.02 -5.44 3.07
N ILE A 64 7.74 -6.47 3.52
CA ILE A 64 7.20 -7.83 3.67
C ILE A 64 6.12 -7.86 4.76
N ALA A 65 6.35 -7.20 5.90
CA ALA A 65 5.37 -7.09 6.97
C ALA A 65 4.08 -6.39 6.50
N SER A 66 4.21 -5.25 5.81
CA SER A 66 3.07 -4.49 5.27
C SER A 66 2.29 -5.30 4.24
N ALA A 67 2.96 -6.03 3.36
CA ALA A 67 2.31 -6.91 2.38
C ALA A 67 1.56 -8.06 3.06
N ARG A 68 2.12 -8.63 4.13
CA ARG A 68 1.46 -9.69 4.91
C ARG A 68 0.20 -9.17 5.60
N ILE A 69 0.28 -8.00 6.23
CA ILE A 69 -0.87 -7.36 6.87
C ILE A 69 -1.94 -7.03 5.81
N SER A 70 -1.54 -6.44 4.68
CA SER A 70 -2.46 -6.12 3.58
C SER A 70 -3.21 -7.36 3.09
N LYS A 71 -2.51 -8.49 2.89
CA LYS A 71 -3.14 -9.77 2.51
C LYS A 71 -4.12 -10.26 3.57
N ARG A 72 -3.78 -10.12 4.86
CA ARG A 72 -4.67 -10.52 5.96
C ARG A 72 -5.95 -9.67 5.97
N LEU A 73 -5.81 -8.35 5.87
CA LEU A 73 -6.94 -7.42 5.84
C LEU A 73 -7.88 -7.68 4.64
N LEU A 74 -7.30 -7.90 3.45
CA LEU A 74 -8.08 -8.21 2.25
C LEU A 74 -8.85 -9.54 2.36
N ARG A 75 -8.36 -10.48 3.16
CA ARG A 75 -9.05 -11.75 3.44
C ARG A 75 -10.13 -11.60 4.50
N SER A 76 -9.96 -10.71 5.48
CA SER A 76 -10.91 -10.53 6.58
C SER A 76 -12.14 -9.71 6.21
N ALA A 77 -12.06 -8.84 5.20
CA ALA A 77 -13.16 -7.96 4.79
C ALA A 77 -13.32 -7.95 3.26
N PRO A 78 -14.27 -8.71 2.68
CA PRO A 78 -14.48 -8.78 1.23
C PRO A 78 -14.70 -7.41 0.58
N ALA A 79 -15.41 -6.49 1.27
CA ALA A 79 -15.65 -5.13 0.81
C ALA A 79 -14.38 -4.24 0.72
N LEU A 80 -13.31 -4.59 1.44
CA LEU A 80 -12.09 -3.78 1.48
C LEU A 80 -11.43 -3.67 0.11
N ARG A 81 -11.41 -4.77 -0.67
CA ARG A 81 -10.76 -4.80 -1.98
C ARG A 81 -11.41 -3.84 -2.99
N PRO A 82 -12.73 -3.91 -3.29
CA PRO A 82 -13.36 -3.00 -4.24
C PRO A 82 -13.29 -1.53 -3.78
N LEU A 83 -13.54 -1.25 -2.49
CA LEU A 83 -13.42 0.11 -1.95
C LEU A 83 -12.00 0.67 -2.11
N THR A 84 -10.98 -0.14 -1.79
CA THR A 84 -9.57 0.27 -1.97
C THR A 84 -9.25 0.56 -3.42
N MET A 85 -9.77 -0.25 -4.37
CA MET A 85 -9.53 -0.02 -5.80
C MET A 85 -10.14 1.31 -6.27
N VAL A 86 -11.39 1.60 -5.89
CA VAL A 86 -12.05 2.86 -6.22
C VAL A 86 -11.31 4.05 -5.60
N MET A 87 -10.95 3.96 -4.31
CA MET A 87 -10.21 5.01 -3.63
C MET A 87 -8.82 5.26 -4.23
N LYS A 88 -8.12 4.20 -4.61
CA LYS A 88 -6.83 4.32 -5.31
C LYS A 88 -6.99 5.03 -6.65
N HIS A 89 -8.03 4.70 -7.41
CA HIS A 89 -8.29 5.37 -8.68
C HIS A 89 -8.63 6.85 -8.48
N PHE A 90 -9.52 7.15 -7.52
CA PHE A 90 -9.91 8.51 -7.15
C PHE A 90 -8.71 9.39 -6.78
N LEU A 91 -7.80 8.87 -5.96
CA LEU A 91 -6.58 9.59 -5.54
C LEU A 91 -5.58 9.73 -6.70
N HIS A 92 -5.42 8.68 -7.52
CA HIS A 92 -4.54 8.71 -8.69
C HIS A 92 -4.97 9.79 -9.69
N GLN A 93 -6.26 9.88 -10.00
CA GLN A 93 -6.79 10.91 -10.91
C GLN A 93 -6.52 12.35 -10.43
N ARG A 94 -6.24 12.54 -9.13
CA ARG A 94 -5.98 13.85 -8.51
C ARG A 94 -4.51 14.07 -8.17
N GLY A 95 -3.62 13.12 -8.50
CA GLY A 95 -2.21 13.19 -8.12
C GLY A 95 -1.96 13.04 -6.60
N LEU A 96 -2.94 12.55 -5.83
CA LEU A 96 -2.88 12.43 -4.36
C LEU A 96 -2.43 11.05 -3.89
N ASN A 97 -1.94 10.19 -4.78
CA ASN A 97 -1.49 8.83 -4.48
C ASN A 97 0.03 8.72 -4.28
N GLN A 98 0.75 9.85 -4.23
CA GLN A 98 2.21 9.91 -4.09
C GLN A 98 2.61 10.41 -2.70
N VAL A 99 3.17 9.52 -1.87
CA VAL A 99 3.53 9.85 -0.47
C VAL A 99 4.61 10.92 -0.37
N PHE A 100 5.55 10.94 -1.32
CA PHE A 100 6.66 11.91 -1.30
C PHE A 100 6.19 13.35 -1.54
N SER A 101 5.03 13.55 -2.15
CA SER A 101 4.41 14.86 -2.37
C SER A 101 3.29 15.17 -1.35
N GLY A 102 3.24 14.43 -0.23
CA GLY A 102 2.20 14.60 0.80
C GLY A 102 0.89 13.85 0.54
N GLY A 103 0.82 13.03 -0.51
CA GLY A 103 -0.33 12.18 -0.81
C GLY A 103 -0.46 10.95 0.08
N LEU A 104 -1.54 10.18 -0.12
CA LEU A 104 -1.82 8.97 0.65
C LEU A 104 -1.22 7.72 0.01
N GLY A 105 -0.48 6.95 0.81
CA GLY A 105 0.04 5.65 0.41
C GLY A 105 -1.07 4.59 0.37
N SER A 106 -0.89 3.55 -0.45
CA SER A 106 -1.89 2.48 -0.59
C SER A 106 -2.21 1.78 0.74
N TYR A 107 -1.22 1.60 1.61
CA TYR A 107 -1.44 1.01 2.94
C TYR A 107 -2.30 1.91 3.83
N SER A 108 -2.04 3.22 3.86
CA SER A 108 -2.85 4.18 4.63
C SER A 108 -4.30 4.20 4.17
N VAL A 109 -4.54 4.16 2.85
CA VAL A 109 -5.90 4.07 2.28
C VAL A 109 -6.61 2.80 2.76
N MET A 110 -5.92 1.64 2.72
CA MET A 110 -6.49 0.40 3.23
C MET A 110 -6.80 0.48 4.73
N CYS A 111 -5.93 1.09 5.54
CA CYS A 111 -6.17 1.28 6.97
C CYS A 111 -7.39 2.16 7.24
N MET A 112 -7.57 3.26 6.50
CA MET A 112 -8.74 4.13 6.64
C MET A 112 -10.03 3.39 6.31
N ILE A 113 -10.07 2.67 5.19
CA ILE A 113 -11.27 1.90 4.80
C ILE A 113 -11.56 0.78 5.81
N MET A 114 -10.52 0.07 6.25
CA MET A 114 -10.70 -0.98 7.28
C MET A 114 -11.24 -0.39 8.58
N SER A 115 -10.69 0.73 9.04
CA SER A 115 -11.16 1.43 10.24
C SER A 115 -12.61 1.85 10.11
N PHE A 116 -13.00 2.43 8.97
CA PHE A 116 -14.39 2.77 8.66
C PHE A 116 -15.32 1.55 8.75
N LEU A 117 -14.96 0.43 8.11
CA LEU A 117 -15.78 -0.79 8.15
C LEU A 117 -15.88 -1.40 9.56
N GLN A 118 -14.81 -1.35 10.35
CA GLN A 118 -14.74 -1.90 11.71
C GLN A 118 -15.59 -1.14 12.73
N VAL A 119 -15.93 0.12 12.46
CA VAL A 119 -16.71 0.97 13.38
C VAL A 119 -18.04 1.42 12.80
N HIS A 120 -18.36 1.02 11.57
CA HIS A 120 -19.62 1.37 10.94
C HIS A 120 -20.79 0.66 11.64
N PRO A 121 -21.75 1.39 12.26
CA PRO A 121 -22.76 0.80 13.14
C PRO A 121 -23.55 -0.34 12.50
N LYS A 122 -23.97 -0.18 11.23
CA LYS A 122 -24.75 -1.19 10.51
C LYS A 122 -23.93 -2.41 10.07
N VAL A 123 -22.63 -2.24 9.87
CA VAL A 123 -21.74 -3.36 9.49
C VAL A 123 -21.41 -4.18 10.74
N VAL A 124 -21.09 -3.51 11.85
CA VAL A 124 -20.74 -4.15 13.12
C VAL A 124 -21.94 -4.86 13.75
N SER A 125 -23.14 -4.27 13.69
CA SER A 125 -24.38 -4.90 14.17
C SER A 125 -24.86 -6.06 13.28
N GLY A 126 -24.31 -6.21 12.08
CA GLY A 126 -24.76 -7.21 11.11
C GLY A 126 -26.07 -6.85 10.40
N GLU A 127 -26.60 -5.64 10.58
CA GLU A 127 -27.79 -5.15 9.86
C GLU A 127 -27.55 -5.15 8.34
N ILE A 128 -26.33 -4.85 7.91
CA ILE A 128 -25.92 -4.89 6.51
C ILE A 128 -24.67 -5.74 6.30
N LYS A 129 -24.58 -6.39 5.13
CA LYS A 129 -23.34 -6.96 4.61
C LYS A 129 -22.60 -5.91 3.79
N ALA A 130 -21.35 -5.61 4.14
CA ALA A 130 -20.60 -4.52 3.51
C ALA A 130 -20.41 -4.74 2.00
N GLU A 131 -20.16 -5.99 1.58
CA GLU A 131 -19.94 -6.38 0.19
C GLU A 131 -21.15 -6.15 -0.72
N HIS A 132 -22.37 -6.03 -0.15
CA HIS A 132 -23.59 -5.75 -0.89
C HIS A 132 -23.97 -4.25 -0.87
N ASN A 133 -23.24 -3.42 -0.12
CA ASN A 133 -23.59 -2.02 0.15
C ASN A 133 -22.45 -1.06 -0.20
N LEU A 134 -21.59 -1.44 -1.15
CA LEU A 134 -20.34 -0.72 -1.46
C LEU A 134 -20.56 0.75 -1.87
N GLY A 135 -21.66 1.05 -2.57
CA GLY A 135 -21.95 2.41 -3.04
C GLY A 135 -22.22 3.38 -1.90
N VAL A 136 -23.14 3.03 -1.00
CA VAL A 136 -23.46 3.86 0.17
C VAL A 136 -22.27 3.95 1.12
N LEU A 137 -21.58 2.83 1.37
CA LEU A 137 -20.40 2.79 2.22
C LEU A 137 -19.25 3.67 1.68
N LEU A 138 -19.11 3.78 0.36
CA LEU A 138 -18.14 4.69 -0.24
C LEU A 138 -18.50 6.17 0.00
N ILE A 139 -19.78 6.52 -0.11
CA ILE A 139 -20.27 7.88 0.14
C ILE A 139 -20.07 8.25 1.63
N GLU A 140 -20.47 7.36 2.53
CA GLU A 140 -20.30 7.54 3.98
C GLU A 140 -18.82 7.59 4.39
N PHE A 141 -17.95 6.82 3.72
CA PHE A 141 -16.50 6.92 3.90
C PHE A 141 -15.98 8.32 3.54
N PHE A 142 -16.43 8.88 2.41
CA PHE A 142 -16.07 10.25 2.02
C PHE A 142 -16.65 11.29 2.95
N GLU A 143 -17.85 11.09 3.48
CA GLU A 143 -18.43 11.99 4.48
C GLU A 143 -17.64 11.96 5.79
N LEU A 144 -17.33 10.77 6.31
CA LEU A 144 -16.55 10.62 7.52
C LEU A 144 -15.19 11.30 7.38
N TYR A 145 -14.38 10.88 6.43
CA TYR A 145 -13.01 11.39 6.29
C TYR A 145 -12.91 12.74 5.57
N GLY A 146 -13.98 13.17 4.88
CA GLY A 146 -14.00 14.49 4.24
C GLY A 146 -14.54 15.61 5.12
N LYS A 147 -15.37 15.28 6.13
CA LYS A 147 -16.10 16.30 6.90
C LYS A 147 -16.12 16.06 8.41
N LEU A 148 -16.23 14.81 8.87
CA LEU A 148 -16.57 14.52 10.28
C LEU A 148 -15.38 14.08 11.13
N PHE A 149 -14.36 13.47 10.53
CA PHE A 149 -13.25 12.87 11.25
C PHE A 149 -12.35 13.97 11.83
N ASN A 150 -12.13 13.94 13.15
CA ASN A 150 -11.24 14.89 13.81
C ASN A 150 -9.77 14.49 13.59
N TYR A 151 -9.17 15.04 12.54
CA TYR A 151 -7.78 14.80 12.20
C TYR A 151 -6.78 15.34 13.23
N GLU A 152 -7.14 16.32 14.05
CA GLU A 152 -6.22 16.92 15.03
C GLU A 152 -6.06 16.01 16.25
N ASN A 153 -7.19 15.51 16.77
CA ASN A 153 -7.21 14.86 18.08
C ASN A 153 -7.41 13.34 18.03
N VAL A 154 -7.78 12.76 16.89
CA VAL A 154 -8.15 11.34 16.80
C VAL A 154 -7.22 10.56 15.87
N GLY A 155 -6.73 9.42 16.37
CA GLY A 155 -6.04 8.38 15.62
C GLY A 155 -6.93 7.16 15.38
N ILE A 156 -6.61 6.39 14.34
CA ILE A 156 -7.34 5.15 13.99
C ILE A 156 -6.53 3.92 14.36
N ARG A 157 -7.20 2.92 14.93
CA ARG A 157 -6.64 1.61 15.23
C ARG A 157 -7.40 0.56 14.43
N ILE A 158 -6.67 -0.38 13.83
CA ILE A 158 -7.24 -1.42 12.95
C ILE A 158 -6.96 -2.86 13.42
N ASP A 159 -6.33 -3.02 14.58
CA ASP A 159 -6.18 -4.33 15.21
C ASP A 159 -7.50 -4.77 15.87
N ASN A 160 -7.69 -6.09 16.00
CA ASN A 160 -8.89 -6.68 16.62
C ASN A 160 -10.21 -6.10 16.04
N ALA A 161 -11.07 -5.54 16.89
CA ALA A 161 -12.32 -4.90 16.51
C ALA A 161 -12.17 -3.47 15.95
N GLY A 162 -10.93 -2.97 15.83
CA GLY A 162 -10.65 -1.60 15.43
C GLY A 162 -10.92 -0.59 16.56
N GLY A 163 -11.09 0.67 16.16
CA GLY A 163 -11.50 1.77 17.04
C GLY A 163 -10.74 3.06 16.83
N TYR A 164 -11.08 4.05 17.65
CA TYR A 164 -10.45 5.37 17.67
C TYR A 164 -9.71 5.57 18.99
N TYR A 165 -8.62 6.33 18.95
CA TYR A 165 -7.85 6.70 20.14
C TYR A 165 -7.46 8.18 20.10
N PRO A 166 -7.36 8.85 21.26
CA PRO A 166 -6.88 10.23 21.31
C PRO A 166 -5.39 10.30 20.95
N LYS A 167 -5.00 11.27 20.11
CA LYS A 167 -3.59 11.52 19.76
C LYS A 167 -2.79 12.13 20.92
N VAL A 168 -3.49 12.57 21.97
CA VAL A 168 -2.91 13.21 23.15
C VAL A 168 -3.31 12.39 24.37
N SER A 169 -2.36 11.60 24.88
CA SER A 169 -2.31 11.02 26.23
C SER A 169 -0.83 10.80 26.56
#